data_AF-A0A132TBX4-F1
#
_entry.id   AF-A0A132TBX4-F1
#
_cell.length_a   1.000
_cell.length_b   1.000
_cell.length_c   1.000
_cell.angle_alpha   90.00
_cell.angle_beta   90.00
_cell.angle_gamma   90.00
#
_symmetry.space_group_name_H-M   'P 1'
#
loop_
_entity.id
_entity.type
_entity.pdbx_description
1 polymer ?
#
loop_
_entity_poly.entity_id
_entity_poly.type
_entity_poly.pdbx_seq_one_letter_code
_entity_poly.pdbx_strand_id
1 'polypeptide(L)'
;MRQYDGLGGDFPVRPLNLVATLNSLLGYGLMHGETVDEPFRQARFQGRHGDTGYYLVETDLVPLLQPLTPLVPRAILKAIDAPLRVLIEDAYDRDVNPGVPTPVNWRPVTSVTRLAARLAMSIPVAVDNFTEEIGLGRVLGTDQPGTFGVGGPELPTGPAAEGDVEDVAPQSLSETAARHRDRAADDEPAEPEEPTAPADPQDEPLADEPEAEDPDEAELEETEPAQEQDPDAPSEAEDDTDEPADEDAADAA
;
A
#
# COMPACT_ATOMS: atom_id res chain seq x y z
N MET A 1 4.59 7.24 -4.46
CA MET A 1 3.54 6.56 -3.68
C MET A 1 2.68 5.74 -4.62
N ARG A 2 2.06 4.66 -4.16
CA ARG A 2 1.07 3.89 -4.92
C ARG A 2 -0.33 4.44 -4.62
N GLN A 3 -1.19 4.52 -5.63
CA GLN A 3 -2.56 4.98 -5.47
C GLN A 3 -3.31 4.06 -4.49
N TYR A 4 -4.01 4.67 -3.53
CA TYR A 4 -4.73 4.00 -2.44
C TYR A 4 -3.85 3.22 -1.46
N ASP A 5 -2.55 3.50 -1.40
CA ASP A 5 -1.68 2.95 -0.38
C ASP A 5 -1.76 3.77 0.92
N GLY A 6 -2.70 3.39 1.80
CA GLY A 6 -3.07 4.19 2.97
C GLY A 6 -1.92 4.50 3.92
N LEU A 7 -1.08 3.53 4.28
CA LEU A 7 0.08 3.77 5.15
C LEU A 7 1.37 4.07 4.35
N GLY A 8 1.38 3.88 3.03
CA GLY A 8 2.45 4.32 2.12
C GLY A 8 2.28 5.73 1.57
N GLY A 9 1.36 6.53 2.10
CA GLY A 9 1.25 7.96 1.85
C GLY A 9 0.04 8.43 1.04
N ASP A 10 -0.89 7.54 0.68
CA ASP A 10 -2.15 7.88 0.00
C ASP A 10 -3.38 7.48 0.84
N PHE A 11 -3.52 8.10 2.01
CA PHE A 11 -4.65 7.90 2.92
C PHE A 11 -5.79 8.91 2.64
N PRO A 12 -7.07 8.50 2.72
CA PRO A 12 -8.19 9.43 2.51
C PRO A 12 -8.22 10.53 3.59
N VAL A 13 -8.41 11.78 3.17
CA VAL A 13 -8.56 12.91 4.12
C VAL A 13 -9.87 12.81 4.92
N ARG A 14 -10.84 12.02 4.46
CA ARG A 14 -12.13 11.75 5.14
C ARG A 14 -12.25 10.29 5.61
N PRO A 15 -11.66 9.92 6.76
CA PRO A 15 -11.66 8.54 7.24
C PRO A 15 -13.03 7.99 7.65
N LEU A 16 -14.06 8.83 7.78
CA LEU A 16 -15.42 8.34 8.02
C LEU A 16 -16.09 7.81 6.74
N ASN A 17 -15.50 8.01 5.56
CA ASN A 17 -15.87 7.25 4.36
C ASN A 17 -15.26 5.84 4.47
N LEU A 18 -15.98 4.94 5.14
CA LEU A 18 -15.48 3.59 5.44
C LEU A 18 -15.13 2.78 4.19
N VAL A 19 -15.80 3.04 3.07
CA VAL A 19 -15.49 2.41 1.78
C VAL A 19 -14.10 2.83 1.31
N ALA A 20 -13.82 4.14 1.32
CA ALA A 20 -12.50 4.67 0.94
C ALA A 20 -11.40 4.24 1.91
N THR A 21 -11.68 4.24 3.21
CA THR A 21 -10.72 3.81 4.23
C THR A 21 -10.40 2.33 4.09
N LEU A 22 -11.40 1.46 3.97
CA LEU A 22 -11.17 0.03 3.72
C LEU A 22 -10.40 -0.20 2.42
N ASN A 23 -10.74 0.53 1.36
CA ASN A 23 -9.99 0.48 0.10
C ASN A 23 -8.52 0.86 0.29
N SER A 24 -8.23 1.90 1.07
CA SER A 24 -6.85 2.33 1.33
C SER A 24 -6.04 1.32 2.16
N LEU A 25 -6.70 0.64 3.10
CA LEU A 25 -6.08 -0.41 3.92
C LEU A 25 -5.81 -1.67 3.10
N LEU A 26 -6.72 -2.03 2.19
CA LEU A 26 -6.49 -3.11 1.23
C LEU A 26 -5.38 -2.74 0.24
N GLY A 27 -5.32 -1.49 -0.22
CA GLY A 27 -4.23 -1.03 -1.09
C GLY A 27 -2.88 -1.16 -0.42
N TYR A 28 -2.79 -0.78 0.87
CA TYR A 28 -1.59 -1.04 1.67
C TYR A 28 -1.30 -2.56 1.77
N GLY A 29 -2.26 -3.36 2.22
CA GLY A 29 -2.04 -4.78 2.46
C GLY A 29 -1.70 -5.60 1.21
N LEU A 30 -2.22 -5.20 0.04
CA LEU A 30 -2.06 -5.94 -1.22
C LEU A 30 -0.90 -5.43 -2.07
N MET A 31 -0.60 -4.12 -2.06
CA MET A 31 0.29 -3.50 -3.05
C MET A 31 1.45 -2.70 -2.47
N HIS A 32 1.48 -2.45 -1.15
CA HIS A 32 2.53 -1.61 -0.56
C HIS A 32 3.93 -2.19 -0.79
N GLY A 33 4.10 -3.49 -0.51
CA GLY A 33 5.37 -4.19 -0.67
C GLY A 33 5.85 -4.24 -2.13
N GLU A 34 4.93 -4.39 -3.08
CA GLU A 34 5.23 -4.50 -4.52
C GLU A 34 5.57 -3.15 -5.17
N THR A 35 5.31 -2.03 -4.47
CA THR A 35 5.52 -0.69 -5.03
C THR A 35 6.99 -0.41 -5.36
N VAL A 36 7.93 -1.07 -4.67
CA VAL A 36 9.38 -0.93 -4.92
C VAL A 36 9.83 -1.64 -6.21
N ASP A 37 9.05 -2.62 -6.67
CA ASP A 37 9.33 -3.41 -7.86
C ASP A 37 8.74 -2.76 -9.13
N GLU A 38 7.84 -1.80 -8.96
CA GLU A 38 7.21 -1.07 -10.07
C GLU A 38 8.21 -0.08 -10.70
N PRO A 39 8.50 -0.21 -12.01
CA PRO A 39 9.48 0.65 -12.65
C PRO A 39 8.97 2.09 -12.71
N PHE A 40 9.82 3.02 -12.27
CA PHE A 40 9.49 4.45 -12.12
C PHE A 40 8.85 5.11 -13.35
N ARG A 41 9.15 4.63 -14.56
CA ARG A 41 8.55 5.08 -15.82
C ARG A 41 7.03 4.88 -15.92
N GLN A 42 6.44 4.04 -15.08
CA GLN A 42 4.98 3.91 -14.94
C GLN A 42 4.38 4.95 -13.99
N ALA A 43 5.21 5.64 -13.22
CA ALA A 43 4.75 6.65 -12.29
C ALA A 43 4.37 7.94 -13.02
N ARG A 44 3.25 8.53 -12.62
CA ARG A 44 2.70 9.77 -13.16
C ARG A 44 3.03 10.93 -12.24
N PHE A 45 3.49 12.03 -12.81
CA PHE A 45 3.81 13.23 -12.03
C PHE A 45 2.53 13.84 -11.43
N GLN A 46 2.56 14.16 -10.14
CA GLN A 46 1.44 14.76 -9.38
C GLN A 46 1.69 16.22 -8.98
N GLY A 47 2.84 16.78 -9.36
CA GLY A 47 3.24 18.12 -8.99
C GLY A 47 4.46 18.14 -8.07
N ARG A 48 4.83 19.36 -7.65
CA ARG A 48 6.02 19.63 -6.83
C ARG A 48 5.63 20.45 -5.59
N HIS A 49 6.28 20.16 -4.47
CA HIS A 49 6.22 20.98 -3.26
C HIS A 49 7.66 21.21 -2.78
N GLY A 50 8.09 22.48 -2.74
CA GLY A 50 9.50 22.82 -2.52
C GLY A 50 10.39 22.26 -3.64
N ASP A 51 11.46 21.56 -3.25
CA ASP A 51 12.39 20.85 -4.14
C ASP A 51 11.94 19.42 -4.48
N THR A 52 10.86 18.94 -3.88
CA THR A 52 10.43 17.54 -3.97
C THR A 52 9.33 17.35 -5.01
N GLY A 53 9.59 16.50 -6.02
CA GLY A 53 8.61 16.08 -7.01
C GLY A 53 7.83 14.85 -6.55
N TYR A 54 6.50 14.90 -6.66
CA TYR A 54 5.63 13.80 -6.25
C TYR A 54 5.15 13.01 -7.45
N TYR A 55 5.20 11.69 -7.33
CA TYR A 55 4.81 10.76 -8.38
C TYR A 55 3.85 9.70 -7.83
N LEU A 56 2.83 9.36 -8.64
CA LEU A 56 1.83 8.34 -8.37
C LEU A 56 2.08 7.12 -9.24
N VAL A 57 2.14 5.95 -8.64
CA VAL A 57 1.94 4.72 -9.40
C VAL A 57 0.45 4.40 -9.36
N GLU A 58 -0.19 4.31 -10.51
CA GLU A 58 -1.64 4.15 -10.65
C GLU A 58 -2.09 2.73 -10.29
N THR A 59 -3.36 2.57 -9.94
CA THR A 59 -3.99 1.25 -9.79
C THR A 59 -5.04 1.01 -10.89
N ASP A 60 -4.95 -0.16 -11.51
CA ASP A 60 -5.85 -0.55 -12.61
C ASP A 60 -7.30 -0.77 -12.15
N LEU A 61 -7.46 -1.40 -10.98
CA LEU A 61 -8.72 -1.55 -10.24
C LEU A 61 -8.51 -1.01 -8.84
N VAL A 62 -9.53 -0.36 -8.28
CA VAL A 62 -9.54 0.01 -6.86
C VAL A 62 -9.29 -1.24 -6.00
N PRO A 63 -8.43 -1.17 -4.98
CA PRO A 63 -8.06 -2.32 -4.14
C PRO A 63 -9.22 -3.17 -3.62
N LEU A 64 -10.39 -2.58 -3.33
CA LEU A 64 -11.59 -3.32 -2.93
C LEU A 64 -12.02 -4.41 -3.93
N LEU A 65 -11.73 -4.23 -5.22
CA LEU A 65 -12.11 -5.18 -6.28
C LEU A 65 -11.04 -6.23 -6.55
N GLN A 66 -9.79 -6.02 -6.12
CA GLN A 66 -8.68 -6.91 -6.45
C GLN A 66 -8.87 -8.35 -5.91
N PRO A 67 -9.36 -8.57 -4.67
CA PRO A 67 -9.63 -9.92 -4.17
C PRO A 67 -10.70 -10.69 -4.97
N LEU A 68 -11.53 -9.99 -5.75
CA LEU A 68 -12.59 -10.60 -6.55
C LEU A 68 -12.12 -11.02 -7.94
N THR A 69 -10.91 -10.63 -8.35
CA THR A 69 -10.33 -10.96 -9.67
C THR A 69 -10.30 -12.45 -10.04
N PRO A 70 -10.11 -13.42 -9.11
CA PRO A 70 -10.15 -14.82 -9.49
C PRO A 70 -11.57 -15.36 -9.71
N LEU A 71 -12.60 -14.67 -9.22
CA LEU A 71 -14.00 -15.14 -9.22
C LEU A 71 -14.87 -14.41 -10.24
N VAL A 72 -14.61 -13.12 -10.45
CA VAL A 72 -15.47 -12.23 -11.22
C VAL A 72 -14.77 -11.86 -12.54
N PRO A 73 -15.45 -12.03 -13.69
CA PRO A 73 -14.92 -11.59 -14.98
C PRO A 73 -14.43 -10.14 -14.96
N ARG A 74 -13.25 -9.90 -15.53
CA ARG A 74 -12.60 -8.58 -15.55
C ARG A 74 -13.49 -7.47 -16.11
N ALA A 75 -14.31 -7.76 -17.13
CA ALA A 75 -15.27 -6.81 -17.69
C ALA A 75 -16.28 -6.28 -16.65
N ILE A 76 -16.77 -7.17 -15.78
CA ILE A 76 -17.68 -6.78 -14.69
C ILE A 76 -16.94 -5.94 -13.66
N LEU A 77 -15.70 -6.32 -13.29
CA LEU A 77 -14.89 -5.53 -12.36
C LEU A 77 -14.59 -4.14 -12.89
N LYS A 78 -14.24 -4.00 -14.18
CA LYS A 78 -14.00 -2.71 -14.84
C LYS A 78 -15.25 -1.85 -14.95
N ALA A 79 -16.41 -2.46 -15.12
CA ALA A 79 -17.70 -1.77 -15.06
C ALA A 79 -17.95 -1.20 -13.66
N ILE A 80 -17.75 -2.01 -12.61
CA ILE A 80 -17.98 -1.62 -11.22
C ILE A 80 -16.93 -0.62 -10.72
N ASP A 81 -15.69 -0.68 -11.22
CA ASP A 81 -14.61 0.22 -10.84
C ASP A 81 -15.02 1.69 -11.02
N ALA A 82 -15.68 2.05 -12.13
CA ALA A 82 -16.05 3.43 -12.41
C ALA A 82 -16.93 4.09 -11.31
N PRO A 83 -18.10 3.53 -10.93
CA PRO A 83 -18.91 4.09 -9.84
C PRO A 83 -18.28 3.91 -8.47
N LEU A 84 -17.58 2.79 -8.20
CA LEU A 84 -16.96 2.56 -6.91
C LEU A 84 -15.80 3.54 -6.66
N ARG A 85 -14.99 3.82 -7.70
CA ARG A 85 -13.91 4.81 -7.67
C ARG A 85 -14.46 6.20 -7.35
N VAL A 86 -15.64 6.58 -7.85
CA VAL A 86 -16.29 7.85 -7.47
C VAL A 86 -16.59 7.93 -5.97
N LEU A 87 -17.09 6.84 -5.37
CA LEU A 87 -17.37 6.79 -3.92
C LEU A 87 -16.10 6.90 -3.08
N ILE A 88 -15.03 6.25 -3.54
CA ILE A 88 -13.72 6.23 -2.87
C ILE A 88 -13.05 7.60 -2.98
N GLU A 89 -12.97 8.15 -4.19
CA GLU A 89 -12.27 9.40 -4.50
C GLU A 89 -12.95 10.64 -3.87
N ASP A 90 -14.23 10.59 -3.52
CA ASP A 90 -14.88 11.65 -2.71
C ASP A 90 -14.24 11.83 -1.32
N ALA A 91 -13.56 10.80 -0.80
CA ALA A 91 -12.86 10.86 0.48
C ALA A 91 -11.45 11.46 0.38
N TYR A 92 -10.91 11.62 -0.83
CA TYR A 92 -9.59 12.20 -1.07
C TYR A 92 -9.72 13.69 -1.41
N ASP A 93 -8.62 14.41 -1.29
CA ASP A 93 -8.50 15.79 -1.76
C ASP A 93 -7.34 15.85 -2.77
N ARG A 94 -7.68 15.56 -4.02
CA ARG A 94 -6.71 15.44 -5.12
C ARG A 94 -6.26 16.80 -5.68
N ASP A 95 -6.90 17.89 -5.26
CA ASP A 95 -6.54 19.25 -5.65
C ASP A 95 -5.38 19.80 -4.80
N VAL A 96 -5.07 19.17 -3.67
CA VAL A 96 -3.96 19.53 -2.80
C VAL A 96 -2.72 18.73 -3.18
N ASN A 97 -1.57 19.42 -3.30
CA ASN A 97 -0.31 18.73 -3.58
C ASN A 97 0.04 17.74 -2.44
N PRO A 98 0.48 16.50 -2.74
CA PRO A 98 0.76 15.50 -1.71
C PRO A 98 1.84 15.90 -0.69
N GLY A 99 2.69 16.88 -1.01
CA GLY A 99 3.68 17.42 -0.08
C GLY A 99 3.14 18.42 0.94
N VAL A 100 1.88 18.87 0.78
CA VAL A 100 1.24 19.81 1.70
C VAL A 100 0.56 19.03 2.83
N PRO A 101 0.93 19.27 4.10
CA PRO A 101 0.26 18.65 5.23
C PRO A 101 -1.24 18.98 5.21
N THR A 102 -2.07 17.94 5.09
CA THR A 102 -3.53 18.09 4.98
C THR A 102 -4.21 17.50 6.21
N PRO A 103 -4.98 18.28 6.99
CA PRO A 103 -5.65 17.78 8.18
C PRO A 103 -6.81 16.85 7.83
N VAL A 104 -7.10 15.91 8.73
CA VAL A 104 -8.28 15.05 8.64
C VAL A 104 -9.57 15.88 8.65
N ASN A 105 -10.52 15.47 7.80
CA ASN A 105 -11.86 15.99 7.76
C ASN A 105 -12.86 14.90 8.20
N TRP A 106 -13.53 15.11 9.32
CA TRP A 106 -14.46 14.13 9.89
C TRP A 106 -15.82 14.05 9.18
N ARG A 107 -16.03 14.76 8.07
CA ARG A 107 -17.25 14.58 7.26
C ARG A 107 -17.11 13.30 6.42
N PRO A 108 -18.14 12.45 6.33
CA PRO A 108 -18.07 11.21 5.56
C PRO A 108 -18.06 11.42 4.04
N VAL A 109 -18.57 12.56 3.56
CA VAL A 109 -18.59 12.91 2.13
C VAL A 109 -18.27 14.39 1.94
N THR A 110 -17.73 14.76 0.78
CA THR A 110 -17.44 16.17 0.45
C THR A 110 -18.71 16.96 0.18
N SER A 111 -19.56 16.43 -0.70
CA SER A 111 -20.82 17.05 -1.10
C SER A 111 -21.75 16.00 -1.69
N VAL A 112 -22.93 15.83 -1.09
CA VAL A 112 -23.93 14.84 -1.54
C VAL A 112 -24.36 15.10 -2.99
N THR A 113 -24.56 16.35 -3.38
CA THR A 113 -25.01 16.70 -4.74
C THR A 113 -23.92 16.47 -5.78
N ARG A 114 -22.67 16.82 -5.48
CA ARG A 114 -21.53 16.55 -6.37
C ARG A 114 -21.29 15.05 -6.50
N LEU A 115 -21.35 14.32 -5.39
CA LEU A 115 -21.21 12.87 -5.37
C LEU A 115 -22.30 12.21 -6.23
N ALA A 116 -23.55 12.58 -6.05
CA ALA A 116 -24.67 12.07 -6.84
C ALA A 116 -24.50 12.37 -8.33
N ALA A 117 -24.06 13.59 -8.69
CA ALA A 117 -23.81 13.96 -10.08
C ALA A 117 -22.68 13.12 -10.71
N ARG A 118 -21.54 12.97 -10.01
CA ARG A 118 -20.42 12.13 -10.47
C ARG A 118 -20.80 10.66 -10.58
N LEU A 119 -21.59 10.16 -9.63
CA LEU A 119 -22.10 8.79 -9.68
C LEU A 119 -23.01 8.58 -10.89
N ALA A 120 -23.91 9.52 -11.19
CA ALA A 120 -24.73 9.46 -12.40
C ALA A 120 -23.88 9.49 -13.68
N MET A 121 -22.85 10.33 -13.74
CA MET A 121 -21.90 10.39 -14.86
C MET A 121 -21.05 9.11 -15.00
N SER A 122 -20.85 8.37 -13.90
CA SER A 122 -20.07 7.12 -13.93
C SER A 122 -20.82 5.93 -14.54
N ILE A 123 -22.14 5.98 -14.61
CA ILE A 123 -22.96 4.89 -15.16
C ILE A 123 -22.67 4.65 -16.65
N PRO A 124 -22.71 5.66 -17.56
CA PRO A 124 -22.36 5.42 -18.95
C PRO A 124 -20.90 5.01 -19.12
N VAL A 125 -19.99 5.52 -18.28
CA VAL A 125 -18.57 5.10 -18.27
C VAL A 125 -18.42 3.64 -17.86
N ALA A 126 -19.22 3.15 -16.90
CA ALA A 126 -19.23 1.76 -16.48
C ALA A 126 -19.66 0.82 -17.62
N VAL A 127 -20.70 1.21 -18.37
CA VAL A 127 -21.17 0.45 -19.54
C VAL A 127 -20.07 0.42 -20.60
N ASP A 128 -19.43 1.55 -20.88
CA ASP A 128 -18.36 1.61 -21.88
C ASP A 128 -17.13 0.83 -21.48
N ASN A 129 -16.73 0.89 -20.20
CA ASN A 129 -15.63 0.09 -19.69
C ASN A 129 -15.93 -1.42 -19.81
N PHE A 130 -17.18 -1.84 -19.56
CA PHE A 130 -17.61 -3.22 -19.76
C PHE A 130 -17.48 -3.64 -21.22
N THR A 131 -18.06 -2.85 -22.14
CA THR A 131 -18.10 -3.19 -23.57
C THR A 131 -16.72 -3.12 -24.22
N GLU A 132 -15.88 -2.20 -23.76
CA GLU A 132 -14.49 -2.08 -24.19
C GLU A 132 -13.70 -3.33 -23.80
N GLU A 133 -13.83 -3.80 -22.56
CA GLU A 133 -13.14 -5.00 -22.08
C GLU A 133 -13.54 -6.29 -22.85
N ILE A 134 -14.79 -6.39 -23.32
CA ILE A 134 -15.25 -7.53 -24.15
C ILE A 134 -15.03 -7.32 -25.67
N GLY A 135 -14.33 -6.27 -26.07
CA GLY A 135 -13.94 -6.02 -27.47
C GLY A 135 -15.02 -5.38 -28.35
N LEU A 136 -16.08 -4.83 -27.76
CA LEU A 136 -17.12 -4.07 -28.47
C LEU A 136 -16.82 -2.57 -28.54
N GLY A 137 -15.71 -2.13 -27.92
CA GLY A 137 -15.35 -0.71 -27.80
C GLY A 137 -16.28 0.05 -26.83
N ARG A 138 -16.21 1.39 -26.85
CA ARG A 138 -17.01 2.28 -25.99
C ARG A 138 -18.32 2.64 -26.70
N VAL A 139 -19.37 1.85 -26.49
CA VAL A 139 -20.64 1.91 -27.25
C VAL A 139 -21.47 3.18 -27.00
N LEU A 140 -21.32 3.80 -25.83
CA LEU A 140 -21.93 5.08 -25.45
C LEU A 140 -20.99 6.26 -25.74
N GLY A 141 -19.75 6.01 -26.16
CA GLY A 141 -18.80 7.02 -26.61
C GLY A 141 -18.29 7.94 -25.49
N THR A 142 -18.32 7.51 -24.24
CA THR A 142 -17.70 8.25 -23.13
C THR A 142 -16.19 8.28 -23.28
N ASP A 143 -15.54 9.32 -22.74
CA ASP A 143 -14.09 9.35 -22.64
C ASP A 143 -13.57 8.35 -21.60
N GLN A 144 -12.34 7.88 -21.79
CA GLN A 144 -11.68 7.04 -20.80
C GLN A 144 -11.40 7.86 -19.53
N PRO A 145 -11.82 7.37 -18.34
CA PRO A 145 -11.62 8.12 -17.12
C PRO A 145 -10.12 8.27 -16.79
N GLY A 146 -9.73 9.43 -16.27
CA GLY A 146 -8.38 9.67 -15.78
C GLY A 146 -8.03 8.88 -14.52
N THR A 147 -6.85 9.13 -13.97
CA THR A 147 -6.27 8.44 -12.81
C THR A 147 -7.24 8.29 -11.62
N PHE A 148 -7.98 9.36 -11.33
CA PHE A 148 -8.92 9.43 -10.20
C PHE A 148 -10.38 9.18 -10.61
N GLY A 149 -10.62 8.57 -11.77
CA GLY A 149 -11.95 8.22 -12.22
C GLY A 149 -12.76 9.41 -12.76
N VAL A 150 -14.08 9.27 -12.75
CA VAL A 150 -15.01 10.22 -13.35
C VAL A 150 -15.11 11.50 -12.54
N GLY A 151 -14.74 12.62 -13.16
CA GLY A 151 -14.82 13.95 -12.55
C GLY A 151 -13.74 14.23 -11.49
N GLY A 152 -12.69 13.41 -11.43
CA GLY A 152 -11.45 13.71 -10.72
C GLY A 152 -10.57 14.70 -11.49
N PRO A 153 -9.60 15.35 -10.83
CA PRO A 153 -8.69 16.28 -11.50
C PRO A 153 -7.74 15.53 -12.44
N GLU A 154 -7.26 16.23 -13.47
CA GLU A 154 -6.21 15.72 -14.34
C GLU A 154 -4.84 15.91 -13.69
N LEU A 155 -3.95 14.95 -13.91
CA LEU A 155 -2.56 15.09 -13.49
C LEU A 155 -1.83 16.10 -14.38
N PRO A 156 -0.87 16.88 -13.84
CA PRO A 156 -0.05 17.78 -14.65
C PRO A 156 0.71 17.03 -15.75
N THR A 157 0.96 17.69 -16.88
CA THR A 157 1.54 17.09 -18.10
C THR A 157 3.05 16.73 -18.00
N GLY A 158 3.59 16.64 -16.79
CA GLY A 158 4.97 16.32 -16.49
C GLY A 158 5.64 17.40 -15.64
N PRO A 159 6.85 17.14 -15.13
CA PRO A 159 7.66 18.14 -14.45
C PRO A 159 8.18 19.13 -15.50
N ALA A 160 7.32 20.01 -16.01
CA ALA A 160 7.78 21.15 -16.79
C ALA A 160 8.78 21.92 -15.95
N ALA A 161 9.89 22.33 -16.56
CA ALA A 161 10.93 23.15 -15.96
C ALA A 161 10.39 24.58 -15.71
N GLU A 162 9.41 24.69 -14.84
CA GLU A 162 8.85 25.96 -14.39
C GLU A 162 9.41 26.25 -13.00
N GLY A 163 10.20 27.32 -12.94
CA GLY A 163 10.90 27.77 -11.76
C GLY A 163 12.40 27.78 -12.03
N ASP A 164 12.91 28.93 -12.44
CA ASP A 164 14.30 29.32 -12.34
C ASP A 164 14.92 28.70 -11.08
N VAL A 165 15.75 27.68 -11.28
CA VAL A 165 16.87 27.49 -10.39
C VAL A 165 17.69 28.75 -10.57
N GLU A 166 17.53 29.73 -9.67
CA GLU A 166 18.67 30.59 -9.36
C GLU A 166 19.85 29.64 -9.21
N ASP A 167 20.83 29.83 -10.09
CA ASP A 167 22.06 29.08 -10.15
C ASP A 167 22.78 29.27 -8.80
N VAL A 168 22.40 28.48 -7.80
CA VAL A 168 23.16 28.35 -6.58
C VAL A 168 24.35 27.49 -6.98
N ALA A 169 25.34 28.17 -7.54
CA ALA A 169 26.64 27.63 -7.85
C ALA A 169 27.09 26.72 -6.69
N PRO A 170 27.61 25.52 -6.97
CA PRO A 170 28.09 24.64 -5.91
C PRO A 170 29.18 25.39 -5.15
N GLN A 171 28.89 25.77 -3.89
CA GLN A 171 29.94 26.27 -3.01
C GLN A 171 30.92 25.13 -2.81
N SER A 172 32.11 25.29 -3.41
CA SER A 172 33.21 24.37 -3.29
C SER A 172 33.56 24.20 -1.81
N LEU A 173 33.30 23.01 -1.28
CA LEU A 173 33.77 22.57 0.05
C LEU A 173 35.29 22.33 0.06
N SER A 174 36.09 23.20 -0.57
CA SER A 174 37.54 23.03 -0.67
C SER A 174 38.37 24.10 0.04
N GLU A 175 37.75 25.13 0.65
CA GLU A 175 38.52 26.20 1.29
C GLU A 175 38.73 26.05 2.82
N THR A 176 38.25 24.97 3.44
CA THR A 176 38.53 24.71 4.87
C THR A 176 39.66 23.70 5.10
N ALA A 177 39.99 22.84 4.12
CA ALA A 177 41.08 21.88 4.25
C ALA A 177 42.49 22.48 3.99
N ALA A 178 42.57 23.66 3.35
CA ALA A 178 43.85 24.29 3.00
C ALA A 178 44.44 25.17 4.11
N ARG A 179 43.68 25.55 5.15
CA ARG A 179 44.18 26.43 6.23
C ARG A 179 44.81 25.70 7.41
N HIS A 180 44.84 24.37 7.42
CA HIS A 180 45.42 23.58 8.51
C HIS A 180 46.80 22.99 8.19
N ARG A 181 47.43 23.33 7.05
CA ARG A 181 48.74 22.80 6.64
C ARG A 181 49.93 23.75 6.87
N ASP A 182 49.70 25.03 7.16
CA ASP A 182 50.79 26.03 7.28
C ASP A 182 51.23 26.35 8.73
N ARG A 183 51.05 25.42 9.69
CA ARG A 183 51.54 25.65 11.06
C ARG A 183 52.09 24.37 11.72
N ALA A 184 53.16 23.81 11.15
CA ALA A 184 54.11 22.97 11.87
C ALA A 184 55.34 22.69 10.99
N ALA A 185 56.23 23.68 10.87
CA ALA A 185 57.57 23.48 10.37
C ALA A 185 58.49 24.45 11.11
N ASP A 186 58.99 24.01 12.26
CA ASP A 186 60.23 24.47 12.90
C ASP A 186 60.51 23.52 14.07
N ASP A 187 61.22 22.42 13.80
CA ASP A 187 62.26 21.90 14.70
C ASP A 187 63.20 20.93 13.94
N GLU A 188 64.50 21.06 14.20
CA GLU A 188 65.63 20.41 13.50
C GLU A 188 65.79 18.90 13.83
N PRO A 189 66.60 18.13 13.05
CA PRO A 189 66.70 16.68 13.13
C PRO A 189 67.84 16.17 14.03
N ALA A 190 67.66 15.00 14.63
CA ALA A 190 68.73 14.20 15.22
C ALA A 190 68.82 12.82 14.53
N GLU A 191 70.06 12.40 14.25
CA GLU A 191 70.50 11.27 13.43
C GLU A 191 70.27 9.85 14.03
N PRO A 192 70.45 8.77 13.24
CA PRO A 192 69.83 7.45 13.45
C PRO A 192 70.75 6.40 14.09
N GLU A 193 70.17 5.39 14.74
CA GLU A 193 70.87 4.11 15.00
C GLU A 193 69.99 2.89 14.67
N GLU A 194 70.60 1.93 13.98
CA GLU A 194 70.21 0.52 13.76
C GLU A 194 71.53 -0.31 13.87
N PRO A 195 71.54 -1.66 13.95
CA PRO A 195 70.51 -2.63 14.35
C PRO A 195 71.09 -3.72 15.31
N THR A 196 70.27 -4.67 15.79
CA THR A 196 70.75 -6.06 16.06
C THR A 196 69.58 -7.06 16.19
N ALA A 197 69.65 -8.13 15.40
CA ALA A 197 68.94 -9.41 15.55
C ALA A 197 70.00 -10.52 15.70
N PRO A 198 69.71 -11.84 15.89
CA PRO A 198 68.43 -12.56 16.09
C PRO A 198 68.50 -13.63 17.23
N ALA A 199 67.39 -14.30 17.55
CA ALA A 199 67.36 -15.73 17.94
C ALA A 199 65.91 -16.28 18.03
N ASP A 200 65.64 -17.28 17.19
CA ASP A 200 64.59 -18.31 17.29
C ASP A 200 65.37 -19.65 17.50
N PRO A 201 64.87 -20.82 18.00
CA PRO A 201 63.53 -21.34 17.69
C PRO A 201 62.84 -22.36 18.66
N GLN A 202 61.59 -22.69 18.30
CA GLN A 202 60.81 -23.94 18.51
C GLN A 202 60.03 -24.19 19.82
N ASP A 203 58.69 -24.22 19.70
CA ASP A 203 57.92 -25.47 19.77
C ASP A 203 56.60 -25.34 18.97
N GLU A 204 56.38 -26.29 18.05
CA GLU A 204 55.21 -26.51 17.17
C GLU A 204 54.02 -27.18 17.93
N PRO A 205 52.80 -27.44 17.34
CA PRO A 205 52.41 -27.43 15.92
C PRO A 205 51.02 -26.80 15.57
N LEU A 206 50.82 -26.74 14.25
CA LEU A 206 49.62 -26.40 13.47
C LEU A 206 48.46 -27.43 13.59
N ALA A 207 47.30 -27.02 13.03
CA ALA A 207 46.06 -27.77 12.68
C ALA A 207 44.88 -27.45 13.62
N ASP A 208 43.65 -27.15 13.19
CA ASP A 208 42.97 -27.20 11.89
C ASP A 208 41.76 -26.24 11.96
N GLU A 209 41.31 -25.69 10.83
CA GLU A 209 39.91 -25.25 10.67
C GLU A 209 38.96 -26.44 10.85
N PRO A 210 37.75 -26.23 11.38
CA PRO A 210 36.63 -26.97 10.84
C PRO A 210 35.59 -26.07 10.18
N GLU A 211 35.30 -26.51 8.98
CA GLU A 211 34.27 -26.14 8.03
C GLU A 211 32.85 -26.49 8.56
N ALA A 212 31.87 -25.97 7.83
CA ALA A 212 30.42 -26.13 7.92
C ALA A 212 29.84 -27.40 8.59
N GLU A 213 28.73 -27.22 9.33
CA GLU A 213 27.66 -28.23 9.42
C GLU A 213 26.28 -27.57 9.38
N ASP A 214 25.55 -27.87 8.32
CA ASP A 214 24.11 -28.13 8.35
C ASP A 214 23.96 -29.50 7.65
N PRO A 215 23.26 -30.48 8.23
CA PRO A 215 22.15 -31.02 7.46
C PRO A 215 20.93 -31.49 8.29
N ASP A 216 19.77 -31.09 7.75
CA ASP A 216 18.59 -31.89 7.43
C ASP A 216 17.68 -32.54 8.51
N GLU A 217 16.41 -32.18 8.33
CA GLU A 217 15.21 -33.03 8.24
C GLU A 217 14.97 -34.11 9.30
N ALA A 218 13.92 -33.87 10.09
CA ALA A 218 12.99 -34.91 10.48
C ALA A 218 11.56 -34.47 10.12
N GLU A 219 11.14 -34.83 8.90
CA GLU A 219 9.73 -34.95 8.49
C GLU A 219 9.14 -36.30 8.94
N LEU A 220 7.80 -36.37 8.87
CA LEU A 220 6.86 -37.51 8.98
C LEU A 220 6.28 -37.78 10.39
N GLU A 221 5.03 -37.35 10.66
CA GLU A 221 3.76 -38.10 10.47
C GLU A 221 3.75 -39.40 11.32
N GLU A 222 2.79 -39.70 12.20
CA GLU A 222 1.34 -39.94 12.01
C GLU A 222 0.85 -40.43 13.41
N THR A 223 -0.33 -40.11 13.97
CA THR A 223 -1.51 -40.99 13.96
C THR A 223 -2.55 -40.48 14.99
N GLU A 224 -3.81 -40.33 14.60
CA GLU A 224 -4.95 -40.52 15.52
C GLU A 224 -5.06 -42.02 15.89
N PRO A 225 -5.61 -42.36 17.08
CA PRO A 225 -6.95 -42.94 17.03
C PRO A 225 -7.90 -42.55 18.18
N ALA A 226 -9.18 -42.46 17.81
CA ALA A 226 -10.38 -43.05 18.42
C ALA A 226 -10.78 -42.75 19.89
N GLN A 227 -11.93 -42.07 19.98
CA GLN A 227 -13.11 -42.31 20.84
C GLN A 227 -13.05 -43.39 21.94
N GLU A 228 -13.50 -43.02 23.16
CA GLU A 228 -14.35 -43.82 24.07
C GLU A 228 -15.01 -42.81 25.06
N GLN A 229 -16.34 -42.59 24.98
CA GLN A 229 -17.38 -43.19 25.85
C GLN A 229 -17.18 -42.82 27.34
N ASP A 230 -18.11 -42.25 28.11
CA ASP A 230 -19.57 -42.31 28.05
C ASP A 230 -20.21 -41.09 28.76
N PRO A 231 -21.48 -40.77 28.43
CA PRO A 231 -22.34 -39.84 29.14
C PRO A 231 -23.10 -40.58 30.24
N ASP A 232 -22.83 -40.29 31.50
CA ASP A 232 -23.68 -40.79 32.58
C ASP A 232 -24.83 -39.82 32.87
N ALA A 233 -25.99 -40.46 32.96
CA ALA A 233 -27.35 -39.95 32.86
C ALA A 233 -27.79 -39.07 34.05
N PRO A 234 -28.92 -38.33 33.91
CA PRO A 234 -29.41 -37.37 34.88
C PRO A 234 -30.18 -38.03 36.04
N SER A 235 -30.10 -37.41 37.23
CA SER A 235 -30.97 -37.72 38.37
C SER A 235 -32.35 -37.09 38.18
N GLU A 236 -33.28 -37.93 37.73
CA GLU A 236 -34.71 -38.08 38.04
C GLU A 236 -35.56 -36.92 38.59
N ALA A 237 -36.74 -36.82 37.95
CA ALA A 237 -38.10 -36.54 38.47
C ALA A 237 -38.40 -35.13 39.02
N GLU A 238 -39.55 -34.50 38.77
CA GLU A 238 -40.96 -34.97 38.69
C GLU A 238 -41.72 -34.09 37.66
N ASP A 239 -42.50 -34.61 36.71
CA ASP A 239 -43.87 -35.16 36.76
C ASP A 239 -44.96 -34.11 36.35
N ASP A 240 -46.03 -34.65 35.77
CA ASP A 240 -47.29 -34.08 35.26
C ASP A 240 -47.30 -33.44 33.85
N THR A 241 -47.77 -34.16 32.81
CA THR A 241 -49.19 -34.39 32.39
C THR A 241 -49.88 -33.07 31.97
N ASP A 242 -50.60 -32.92 30.87
CA ASP A 242 -51.36 -33.81 30.00
C ASP A 242 -51.65 -33.06 28.66
N GLU A 243 -51.88 -33.81 27.58
CA GLU A 243 -52.39 -33.35 26.27
C GLU A 243 -53.92 -33.05 26.34
N PRO A 244 -54.69 -32.81 25.25
CA PRO A 244 -54.58 -31.90 24.10
C PRO A 244 -55.90 -31.10 23.84
N ALA A 245 -55.91 -30.40 22.69
CA ALA A 245 -57.03 -30.24 21.74
C ALA A 245 -58.09 -29.12 21.91
N ASP A 246 -58.09 -28.30 20.85
CA ASP A 246 -59.21 -27.89 19.99
C ASP A 246 -60.30 -26.90 20.42
N GLU A 247 -60.50 -25.96 19.48
CA GLU A 247 -61.76 -25.35 19.03
C GLU A 247 -62.62 -24.59 20.06
N ASP A 248 -62.82 -23.28 19.88
CA ASP A 248 -64.02 -22.81 19.17
C ASP A 248 -63.93 -21.30 18.88
N ALA A 249 -64.67 -20.92 17.84
CA ALA A 249 -64.81 -19.62 17.22
C ALA A 249 -65.64 -18.62 18.04
N ALA A 250 -65.88 -17.48 17.37
CA ALA A 250 -66.90 -16.47 17.60
C ALA A 250 -66.55 -15.40 18.66
N ASP A 251 -66.88 -14.13 18.52
CA ASP A 251 -67.43 -13.28 17.46
C ASP A 251 -67.47 -11.87 18.10
N ALA A 252 -67.70 -10.85 17.27
CA ALA A 252 -68.28 -9.56 17.61
C ALA A 252 -67.40 -8.49 18.29
N ALA A 253 -66.96 -7.54 17.45
CA ALA A 253 -67.47 -6.15 17.37
C ALA A 253 -66.36 -5.10 17.22
#